data_AF-A0A1M6RE97-F1
#
_entry.id   AF-A0A1M6RE97-F1
#
_cell.length_a   1.000
_cell.length_b   1.000
_cell.length_c   1.000
_cell.angle_alpha   90.00
_cell.angle_beta   90.00
_cell.angle_gamma   90.00
#
_symmetry.space_group_name_H-M   'P 1'
#
loop_
_entity.id
_entity.type
_entity.pdbx_description
1 polymer ?
#
loop_
_entity_poly.entity_id
_entity_poly.type
_entity_poly.pdbx_seq_one_letter_code
_entity_poly.pdbx_strand_id
1 'polypeptide(L)'
;MKPSLSVYILLSTAYFLLFLVGCTSHPSPQQTMVDDRYLVYKEMEKAYRNAEEDYMNLLFNIERMPEEEELWIMKRDKMLELMQLKELMLNARAELDQAMQEWERHMMDLQAEQKKAQVKQFNPNFTGKDAQRTSPGQLLPGEVKPRKKYGEL
;
A
#
# COMPACT_ATOMS: atom_id res chain seq x y z
N MET A 1 -48.04 -25.96 -4.28
CA MET A 1 -47.89 -25.17 -3.03
C MET A 1 -47.28 -23.82 -3.40
N LYS A 2 -47.96 -22.70 -3.15
CA LYS A 2 -47.43 -21.37 -3.46
C LYS A 2 -46.56 -20.89 -2.30
N PRO A 3 -45.30 -20.46 -2.52
CA PRO A 3 -44.48 -19.92 -1.44
C PRO A 3 -45.13 -18.67 -0.84
N SER A 4 -45.07 -18.54 0.49
CA SER A 4 -45.71 -17.43 1.21
C SER A 4 -44.95 -16.12 0.98
N LEU A 5 -45.66 -14.99 1.11
CA LEU A 5 -45.11 -13.64 0.90
C LEU A 5 -43.84 -13.37 1.76
N SER A 6 -43.73 -13.99 2.94
CA SER A 6 -42.54 -13.90 3.81
C SER A 6 -41.28 -14.53 3.19
N VAL A 7 -41.43 -15.57 2.38
CA VAL A 7 -40.29 -16.25 1.73
C VAL A 7 -39.68 -15.35 0.66
N TYR A 8 -40.51 -14.62 -0.09
CA TYR A 8 -40.05 -13.65 -1.07
C TYR A 8 -39.36 -12.44 -0.45
N ILE A 9 -39.84 -11.96 0.70
CA ILE A 9 -39.22 -10.84 1.44
C ILE A 9 -37.85 -11.26 1.98
N LEU A 10 -37.72 -12.47 2.54
CA LEU A 10 -36.44 -13.00 3.04
C LEU A 10 -35.41 -13.27 1.92
N LEU A 11 -35.86 -13.80 0.78
CA LEU A 11 -34.99 -14.00 -0.38
C LEU A 11 -34.51 -12.67 -0.97
N SER A 12 -35.40 -11.66 -1.03
CA SER A 12 -35.08 -10.30 -1.48
C SER A 12 -34.03 -9.62 -0.61
N THR A 13 -34.21 -9.65 0.72
CA THR A 13 -33.26 -9.03 1.66
C THR A 13 -31.92 -9.75 1.69
N ALA A 14 -31.91 -11.09 1.59
CA ALA A 14 -30.67 -11.86 1.48
C ALA A 14 -29.90 -11.55 0.20
N TYR A 15 -30.59 -11.40 -0.94
CA TYR A 15 -29.96 -11.00 -2.20
C TYR A 15 -29.39 -9.59 -2.11
N PHE A 16 -30.11 -8.65 -1.51
CA PHE A 16 -29.66 -7.27 -1.34
C PHE A 16 -28.42 -7.18 -0.43
N LEU A 17 -28.36 -7.99 0.64
CA LEU A 17 -27.19 -8.08 1.52
C LEU A 17 -25.96 -8.68 0.79
N LEU A 18 -26.15 -9.68 -0.07
CA LEU A 18 -25.06 -10.26 -0.87
C LEU A 18 -24.47 -9.26 -1.88
N PHE A 19 -25.29 -8.39 -2.48
CA PHE A 19 -24.82 -7.33 -3.37
C PHE A 19 -24.00 -6.25 -2.65
N LEU A 20 -24.27 -5.97 -1.38
CA LEU A 20 -23.53 -4.97 -0.61
C LEU A 20 -22.15 -5.45 -0.15
N VAL A 21 -21.96 -6.77 0.02
CA VAL A 21 -20.67 -7.37 0.42
C VAL A 21 -19.64 -7.37 -0.73
N GLY A 22 -20.11 -7.34 -1.98
CA GLY A 22 -19.23 -7.33 -3.17
C GLY A 22 -18.50 -6.01 -3.41
N CYS A 23 -19.00 -4.88 -2.89
CA CYS A 23 -18.36 -3.57 -3.09
C CYS A 23 -17.27 -3.24 -2.05
N THR A 24 -17.20 -3.96 -0.93
CA THR A 24 -16.18 -3.74 0.12
C THR A 24 -14.93 -4.59 -0.04
N SER A 25 -14.90 -5.48 -1.04
CA SER A 25 -13.91 -6.55 -1.17
C SER A 25 -12.92 -6.37 -2.34
N HIS A 26 -12.91 -5.22 -3.01
CA HIS A 26 -11.90 -4.90 -4.01
C HIS A 26 -10.76 -4.09 -3.38
N PRO A 27 -9.58 -4.69 -3.14
CA PRO A 27 -8.41 -3.95 -2.70
C PRO A 27 -8.06 -2.89 -3.75
N SER A 28 -7.53 -1.75 -3.30
CA SER A 28 -7.07 -0.73 -4.25
C SER A 28 -5.89 -1.28 -5.06
N PRO A 29 -5.68 -0.80 -6.31
CA PRO A 29 -4.52 -1.20 -7.11
C PRO A 29 -3.18 -1.00 -6.36
N GLN A 30 -3.08 0.05 -5.54
CA GLN A 30 -1.92 0.33 -4.69
C GLN A 30 -1.75 -0.71 -3.57
N GLN A 31 -2.85 -1.21 -3.01
CA GLN A 31 -2.80 -2.29 -2.02
C GLN A 31 -2.35 -3.61 -2.67
N THR A 32 -2.89 -3.96 -3.84
CA THR A 32 -2.45 -5.15 -4.59
C THR A 32 -0.97 -5.08 -4.96
N MET A 33 -0.48 -3.91 -5.35
CA MET A 33 0.95 -3.72 -5.65
C MET A 33 1.83 -4.00 -4.42
N VAL A 34 1.43 -3.56 -3.22
CA VAL A 34 2.18 -3.84 -1.98
C VAL A 34 2.16 -5.34 -1.68
N ASP A 35 1.01 -6.00 -1.81
CA ASP A 35 0.87 -7.43 -1.56
C ASP A 35 1.76 -8.26 -2.51
N ASP A 36 1.79 -7.91 -3.79
CA ASP A 36 2.64 -8.57 -4.80
C ASP A 36 4.13 -8.40 -4.47
N ARG A 37 4.57 -7.18 -4.13
CA ARG A 37 5.98 -6.92 -3.77
C ARG A 37 6.38 -7.60 -2.46
N TYR A 38 5.44 -7.69 -1.52
CA TYR A 38 5.66 -8.42 -0.27
C TYR A 38 5.88 -9.91 -0.52
N LEU A 39 5.10 -10.52 -1.42
CA LEU A 39 5.27 -11.92 -1.80
C LEU A 39 6.66 -12.17 -2.40
N VAL A 40 7.08 -11.32 -3.35
CA VAL A 40 8.41 -11.42 -3.97
C VAL A 40 9.52 -11.30 -2.94
N TYR A 41 9.45 -10.31 -2.04
CA TYR A 41 10.44 -10.16 -0.97
C TYR A 41 10.52 -11.41 -0.09
N LYS A 42 9.38 -11.97 0.30
CA LYS A 42 9.32 -13.15 1.17
C LYS A 42 9.90 -14.40 0.50
N GLU A 43 9.68 -14.57 -0.80
CA GLU A 43 10.29 -15.67 -1.57
C GLU A 43 11.80 -15.53 -1.66
N MET A 44 12.30 -14.31 -1.93
CA MET A 44 13.74 -14.04 -1.99
C MET A 44 14.42 -14.19 -0.64
N GLU A 45 13.79 -13.72 0.44
CA GLU A 45 14.28 -13.92 1.81
C GLU A 45 14.39 -15.42 2.13
N LYS A 46 13.36 -16.21 1.78
CA LYS A 46 13.39 -17.66 2.00
C LYS A 46 14.52 -18.33 1.20
N ALA A 47 14.70 -17.96 -0.07
CA ALA A 47 15.78 -18.49 -0.90
C ALA A 47 17.16 -18.15 -0.32
N TYR A 48 17.35 -16.90 0.12
CA TYR A 48 18.58 -16.47 0.79
C TYR A 48 18.85 -17.28 2.07
N ARG A 49 17.84 -17.47 2.93
CA ARG A 49 17.98 -18.24 4.18
C ARG A 49 18.36 -19.70 3.95
N ASN A 50 17.76 -20.34 2.96
CA ASN A 50 18.10 -21.72 2.61
C ASN A 50 19.55 -21.82 2.11
N ALA A 51 19.98 -20.89 1.24
CA ALA A 51 21.35 -20.86 0.75
C ALA A 51 22.37 -20.55 1.88
N GLU A 52 21.99 -19.70 2.84
CA GLU A 52 22.79 -19.41 4.03
C GLU A 52 22.99 -20.66 4.89
N GLU A 53 21.92 -21.43 5.11
CA GLU A 53 21.98 -22.70 5.86
C GLU A 53 22.88 -23.73 5.15
N ASP A 54 22.72 -23.91 3.84
CA ASP A 54 23.57 -24.81 3.04
C ASP A 54 25.04 -24.39 3.08
N TYR A 55 25.31 -23.09 2.99
CA TYR A 55 26.67 -22.55 3.10
C TYR A 55 27.27 -22.78 4.48
N MET A 56 26.49 -22.60 5.56
CA MET A 56 26.95 -22.90 6.92
C MET A 56 27.24 -24.38 7.11
N ASN A 57 26.39 -25.27 6.60
CA ASN A 57 26.63 -26.72 6.62
C ASN A 57 27.91 -27.09 5.89
N LEU A 58 28.18 -26.46 4.75
CA LEU A 58 29.43 -26.65 4.02
C LEU A 58 30.65 -26.20 4.83
N LEU A 59 30.56 -25.08 5.56
CA LEU A 59 31.65 -24.63 6.43
C LEU A 59 31.96 -25.64 7.54
N PHE A 60 30.93 -26.24 8.15
CA PHE A 60 31.11 -27.30 9.14
C PHE A 60 31.77 -28.55 8.53
N ASN A 61 31.39 -28.92 7.31
CA ASN A 61 32.01 -30.05 6.63
C ASN A 61 33.50 -29.80 6.32
N ILE A 62 33.84 -28.58 5.89
CA ILE A 62 35.23 -28.16 5.65
C ILE A 62 36.05 -28.19 6.94
N GLU A 63 35.49 -27.72 8.05
CA GLU A 63 36.17 -27.78 9.34
C GLU A 63 36.50 -29.22 9.75
N ARG A 64 35.61 -30.16 9.43
CA ARG A 64 35.76 -31.57 9.77
C ARG A 64 36.69 -32.34 8.82
N MET A 65 36.72 -31.96 7.54
CA MET A 65 37.49 -32.64 6.47
C MET A 65 38.21 -31.61 5.59
N PRO A 66 39.23 -30.90 6.12
CA PRO A 66 39.89 -29.80 5.41
C PRO A 66 40.69 -30.24 4.17
N GLU A 67 41.09 -31.50 4.11
CA GLU A 67 41.84 -32.11 3.00
C GLU A 67 41.02 -32.30 1.72
N GLU A 68 39.68 -32.24 1.79
CA GLU A 68 38.81 -32.40 0.62
C GLU A 68 38.77 -31.11 -0.21
N GLU A 69 39.55 -31.06 -1.30
CA GLU A 69 39.64 -29.90 -2.20
C GLU A 69 38.28 -29.52 -2.83
N GLU A 70 37.41 -30.50 -3.09
CA GLU A 70 36.07 -30.27 -3.64
C GLU A 70 35.21 -29.36 -2.76
N LEU A 71 35.32 -29.49 -1.43
CA LEU A 71 34.59 -28.64 -0.48
C LEU A 71 35.01 -27.18 -0.59
N TRP A 72 36.28 -26.91 -0.86
CA TRP A 72 36.82 -25.56 -1.03
C TRP A 72 36.37 -24.90 -2.34
N ILE A 73 36.22 -25.70 -3.40
CA ILE A 73 35.65 -25.23 -4.67
C ILE A 73 34.18 -24.88 -4.47
N MET A 74 33.40 -25.79 -3.88
CA MET A 74 31.99 -25.56 -3.57
C MET A 74 31.79 -24.33 -2.67
N LYS A 75 32.71 -24.08 -1.73
CA LYS A 75 32.63 -22.89 -0.86
C LYS A 75 32.63 -21.60 -1.66
N ARG A 76 33.49 -21.51 -2.68
CA ARG A 76 33.55 -20.32 -3.54
C ARG A 76 32.25 -20.13 -4.29
N ASP A 77 31.72 -21.20 -4.89
CA ASP A 77 30.51 -21.14 -5.71
C ASP A 77 29.29 -20.80 -4.85
N LYS A 78 29.15 -21.43 -3.69
CA LYS A 78 28.09 -21.14 -2.72
C LYS A 78 28.17 -19.74 -2.13
N MET A 79 29.38 -19.21 -1.92
CA MET A 79 29.54 -17.81 -1.50
C MET A 79 29.05 -16.83 -2.58
N LEU A 80 29.37 -17.09 -3.86
CA LEU A 80 28.90 -16.25 -4.96
C LEU A 80 27.37 -16.30 -5.10
N GLU A 81 26.77 -17.50 -5.01
CA GLU A 81 25.32 -17.69 -4.98
C GLU A 81 24.67 -16.91 -3.82
N LEU A 82 25.23 -17.01 -2.61
CA LEU A 82 24.72 -16.31 -1.43
C LEU A 82 24.80 -14.79 -1.58
N MET A 83 25.89 -14.26 -2.15
CA MET A 83 26.02 -12.84 -2.45
C MET A 83 24.96 -12.35 -3.45
N GLN A 84 24.72 -13.12 -4.52
CA GLN A 84 23.69 -12.79 -5.51
C GLN A 84 22.29 -12.79 -4.90
N LEU A 85 21.95 -13.82 -4.12
CA LEU A 85 20.65 -13.91 -3.44
C LEU A 85 20.46 -12.78 -2.43
N LYS A 86 21.53 -12.38 -1.73
CA LYS A 86 21.50 -11.22 -0.83
C LYS A 86 21.14 -9.94 -1.58
N GLU A 87 21.78 -9.69 -2.73
CA GLU A 87 21.49 -8.51 -3.55
C GLU A 87 20.05 -8.52 -4.06
N LEU A 88 19.56 -9.67 -4.56
CA LEU A 88 18.18 -9.82 -5.01
C LEU A 88 17.16 -9.58 -3.88
N MET A 89 17.42 -10.13 -2.69
CA MET A 89 16.58 -9.92 -1.51
C MET A 89 16.55 -8.44 -1.10
N LEU A 90 17.71 -7.77 -1.06
CA LEU A 90 17.79 -6.35 -0.71
C LEU A 90 17.08 -5.46 -1.75
N ASN A 91 17.20 -5.79 -3.03
CA ASN A 91 16.48 -5.09 -4.09
C ASN A 91 14.96 -5.28 -3.95
N ALA A 92 14.50 -6.51 -3.73
CA ALA A 92 13.08 -6.80 -3.49
C ALA A 92 12.55 -6.07 -2.25
N ARG A 93 13.38 -5.93 -1.20
CA ARG A 93 13.04 -5.15 -0.01
C ARG A 93 12.87 -3.66 -0.33
N ALA A 94 13.79 -3.09 -1.09
CA ALA A 94 13.72 -1.70 -1.51
C ALA A 94 12.46 -1.41 -2.35
N GLU A 95 12.10 -2.33 -3.26
CA GLU A 95 10.86 -2.22 -4.04
C GLU A 95 9.61 -2.28 -3.16
N LEU A 96 9.59 -3.17 -2.16
CA LEU A 96 8.50 -3.24 -1.19
C LEU A 96 8.38 -1.94 -0.38
N ASP A 97 9.49 -1.41 0.13
CA ASP A 97 9.49 -0.18 0.91
C ASP A 97 9.00 1.01 0.05
N GLN A 98 9.36 1.06 -1.24
CA GLN A 98 8.85 2.06 -2.18
C GLN A 98 7.34 1.91 -2.40
N ALA A 99 6.86 0.68 -2.62
CA ALA A 99 5.43 0.40 -2.81
C ALA A 99 4.61 0.79 -1.58
N MET A 100 5.10 0.50 -0.37
CA MET A 100 4.47 0.90 0.88
C MET A 100 4.37 2.41 1.02
N GLN A 101 5.44 3.15 0.71
CA GLN A 101 5.42 4.62 0.76
C GLN A 101 4.39 5.21 -0.22
N GLU A 102 4.28 4.63 -1.42
CA GLU A 102 3.28 5.06 -2.40
C GLU A 102 1.85 4.78 -1.92
N TRP A 103 1.61 3.61 -1.33
CA TRP A 103 0.33 3.26 -0.74
C TRP A 103 -0.04 4.18 0.43
N GLU A 104 0.91 4.50 1.31
CA GLU A 104 0.71 5.46 2.41
C GLU A 104 0.33 6.86 1.90
N ARG A 105 1.01 7.35 0.85
CA ARG A 105 0.67 8.64 0.22
C ARG A 105 -0.74 8.62 -0.37
N HIS A 106 -1.08 7.55 -1.08
CA HIS A 106 -2.42 7.38 -1.64
C HIS A 106 -3.50 7.39 -0.54
N MET A 107 -3.25 6.72 0.60
CA MET A 107 -4.17 6.75 1.74
C MET A 107 -4.34 8.15 2.33
N MET A 108 -3.28 8.94 2.41
CA MET A 108 -3.34 10.34 2.87
C MET A 108 -4.14 11.22 1.90
N ASP A 109 -3.96 11.03 0.59
CA ASP A 109 -4.69 11.78 -0.44
C ASP A 109 -6.19 11.47 -0.38
N LEU A 110 -6.56 10.19 -0.27
CA LEU A 110 -7.96 9.78 -0.07
C LEU A 110 -8.58 10.41 1.18
N GLN A 111 -7.84 10.45 2.30
CA GLN A 111 -8.32 11.08 3.53
C GLN A 111 -8.51 12.59 3.35
N ALA A 112 -7.62 13.26 2.62
CA ALA A 112 -7.74 14.68 2.31
C ALA A 112 -8.93 14.98 1.40
N GLU A 113 -9.17 14.14 0.38
CA GLU A 113 -10.34 14.23 -0.48
C GLU A 113 -11.65 14.02 0.29
N GLN A 114 -11.70 13.03 1.17
CA GLN A 114 -12.86 12.78 2.01
C GLN A 114 -13.17 13.97 2.93
N LYS A 115 -12.15 14.57 3.56
CA LYS A 115 -12.31 15.79 4.37
C LYS A 115 -12.84 16.96 3.53
N LYS A 116 -12.33 17.16 2.31
CA LYS A 116 -12.83 18.20 1.38
C LYS A 116 -14.29 17.95 0.97
N ALA A 117 -14.68 16.70 0.75
CA ALA A 117 -16.05 16.33 0.40
C ALA A 117 -17.04 16.60 1.55
N GLN A 118 -16.66 16.27 2.79
CA GLN A 118 -17.50 16.53 3.98
C GLN A 118 -17.70 18.03 4.25
N VAL A 119 -16.65 18.85 4.07
CA VAL A 119 -16.75 20.31 4.23
C VAL A 119 -17.72 20.94 3.22
N LYS A 120 -17.80 20.42 1.99
CA LYS A 120 -18.74 20.91 0.97
C LYS A 120 -20.20 20.53 1.23
N GLN A 121 -20.46 19.42 1.93
CA GLN A 121 -21.82 18.93 2.17
C GLN A 121 -22.48 19.51 3.43
N PHE A 122 -21.70 19.99 4.42
CA PHE A 122 -22.22 20.30 5.75
C PHE A 122 -22.16 21.79 6.11
N ASN A 123 -22.72 22.66 5.26
CA ASN A 123 -23.18 23.96 5.77
C ASN A 123 -24.57 24.31 5.21
N PRO A 124 -25.65 24.11 5.99
CA PRO A 124 -27.01 24.47 5.58
C PRO A 124 -27.19 25.98 5.35
N ASN A 125 -26.23 26.83 5.74
CA ASN A 125 -26.28 28.28 5.53
C ASN A 125 -25.56 28.78 4.27
N PHE A 126 -24.84 27.93 3.52
CA PHE A 126 -24.19 28.34 2.27
C PHE A 126 -25.11 28.09 1.06
N THR A 127 -25.80 29.15 0.62
CA THR A 127 -26.56 29.15 -0.64
C THR A 127 -25.90 30.09 -1.66
N GLY A 128 -25.88 29.71 -2.95
CA GLY A 128 -25.32 30.55 -4.01
C GLY A 128 -23.77 30.66 -4.00
N LYS A 129 -23.23 31.85 -4.29
CA LYS A 129 -21.77 32.10 -4.41
C LYS A 129 -20.99 31.80 -3.14
N ASP A 130 -21.64 31.81 -1.98
CA ASP A 130 -21.00 31.53 -0.70
C ASP A 130 -20.67 30.04 -0.49
N ALA A 131 -21.32 29.14 -1.24
CA ALA A 131 -20.96 27.71 -1.27
C ALA A 131 -19.60 27.44 -1.94
N GLN A 132 -19.01 28.43 -2.63
CA GLN A 132 -17.66 28.34 -3.17
C GLN A 132 -16.58 28.66 -2.13
N ARG A 133 -16.95 29.13 -0.92
CA ARG A 133 -16.02 29.41 0.17
C ARG A 133 -15.65 28.09 0.84
N THR A 134 -14.36 27.79 0.93
CA THR A 134 -13.84 26.55 1.55
C THR A 134 -13.49 26.71 3.03
N SER A 135 -13.51 27.93 3.57
CA SER A 135 -13.35 28.19 5.01
C SER A 135 -14.08 29.46 5.49
N PRO A 136 -14.46 29.53 6.78
CA PRO A 136 -15.02 30.76 7.36
C PRO A 136 -14.02 31.92 7.22
N GLY A 137 -14.45 33.02 6.59
CA GLY A 137 -13.62 34.22 6.36
C GLY A 137 -12.86 34.25 5.04
N GLN A 138 -12.96 33.23 4.18
CA GLN A 138 -12.40 33.27 2.83
C GLN A 138 -13.16 34.27 1.96
N LEU A 139 -12.45 35.28 1.45
CA LEU A 139 -12.96 36.22 0.46
C LEU A 139 -13.05 35.54 -0.91
N LEU A 140 -14.17 35.73 -1.60
CA LEU A 140 -14.34 35.20 -2.97
C LEU A 140 -13.49 36.00 -3.98
N PRO A 141 -13.12 35.42 -5.12
CA PRO A 141 -12.47 36.15 -6.21
C PRO A 141 -13.33 37.36 -6.62
N GLY A 142 -12.84 38.58 -6.37
CA GLY A 142 -13.57 39.84 -6.56
C GLY A 142 -13.97 40.59 -5.27
N GLU A 143 -13.95 39.93 -4.10
CA GLU A 143 -14.16 40.56 -2.78
C GLU A 143 -12.84 41.06 -2.15
N VAL A 144 -11.70 40.73 -2.77
CA VAL A 144 -10.38 41.23 -2.36
C VAL A 144 -10.31 42.71 -2.69
N LYS A 145 -10.54 43.56 -1.69
CA LYS A 145 -10.25 44.99 -1.81
C LYS A 145 -8.77 45.15 -2.14
N PRO A 146 -8.38 45.88 -3.19
CA PRO A 146 -6.98 46.16 -3.45
C PRO A 146 -6.41 46.82 -2.20
N ARG A 147 -5.32 46.27 -1.65
CA ARG A 147 -4.59 46.92 -0.56
C ARG A 147 -4.23 48.31 -1.05
N LYS A 148 -4.88 49.36 -0.52
CA LYS A 148 -4.33 50.71 -0.62
C LYS A 148 -2.95 50.61 0.04
N LYS A 149 -1.90 50.63 -0.78
CA LYS A 149 -0.56 50.94 -0.28
C LYS A 149 -0.71 52.29 0.41
N TYR A 150 -0.63 52.31 1.74
CA TYR A 150 -0.37 53.55 2.43
C TYR A 150 1.00 54.04 1.89
N GLY A 151 1.00 55.18 1.19
CA GLY A 151 2.23 55.82 0.70
C GLY A 151 3.23 56.00 1.85
N GLU A 152 4.54 56.01 1.62
CA GLU A 152 5.24 56.97 0.76
C GLU A 152 4.55 58.33 0.79
N LEU A 153 4.70 59.01 1.94
CA LEU A 153 5.10 60.40 2.09
C LEU A 153 5.61 60.59 3.54
#